data_AF-R7N3G4-F1
#
_entry.id   AF-R7N3G4-F1
#
_cell.length_a   1.000
_cell.length_b   1.000
_cell.length_c   1.000
_cell.angle_alpha   90.00
_cell.angle_beta   90.00
_cell.angle_gamma   90.00
#
_symmetry.space_group_name_H-M   'P 1'
#
loop_
_entity.id
_entity.type
_entity.pdbx_description
1 polymer ?
#
loop_
_entity_poly.entity_id
_entity_poly.type
_entity_poly.pdbx_seq_one_letter_code
_entity_poly.pdbx_strand_id
1 'polypeptide(L)'
;MLEFEDIPEMTEKVPAQAAQAKKLRAPREIKKEDEPVQTTGEVISSTEKGRELTEQEREEFAPFIHHRRTRRQIAEVIDNISLASYTGNVVVTGEEGTESTAFAKLLIKDVQSNDSNFSGKVAKISGSVLNKKDIAETLNKLANGALIVEDAAALKKPSVDVLLREMNQEEKGLILVLEDTKNRMDAFLARNKDLQEVFNLRVDLEALDDQTLVKYARKYALEQEYSIDDLGILALHTRIADLQTGDHEVTLSEIEELVDEAIYYADKKTPKHFFDVLFGNRYDDEDMIILREKDFMHY
;
A
#
# COMPACT_ATOMS: atom_id res chain seq x y z
N MET A 1 17.14 31.72 81.94
CA MET A 1 17.69 30.76 80.96
C MET A 1 18.75 31.49 80.16
N LEU A 2 19.76 30.74 79.70
CA LEU A 2 20.94 31.20 78.98
C LEU A 2 20.58 31.76 77.59
N GLU A 3 21.41 32.50 76.84
CA GLU A 3 22.40 33.58 77.13
C GLU A 3 23.21 33.77 75.83
N PHE A 4 23.24 34.99 75.24
CA PHE A 4 24.22 35.51 74.25
C PHE A 4 24.51 34.64 72.97
N GLU A 5 25.20 35.06 71.91
CA GLU A 5 25.74 36.37 71.50
C GLU A 5 25.66 36.53 69.94
N ASP A 6 26.44 37.46 69.36
CA ASP A 6 26.23 38.06 68.02
C ASP A 6 27.40 37.77 67.02
N ILE A 7 27.14 37.87 65.70
CA ILE A 7 28.15 38.13 64.61
C ILE A 7 29.19 36.99 64.32
N PRO A 8 29.88 36.86 63.14
CA PRO A 8 29.77 37.52 61.81
C PRO A 8 29.52 36.57 60.60
N GLU A 9 29.36 37.20 59.43
CA GLU A 9 29.52 36.66 58.07
C GLU A 9 30.98 36.26 57.74
N MET A 10 31.21 35.34 56.78
CA MET A 10 32.56 34.98 56.28
C MET A 10 32.71 35.14 54.76
N THR A 11 33.86 35.68 54.34
CA THR A 11 34.18 36.09 52.96
C THR A 11 35.38 35.33 52.37
N GLU A 12 35.56 35.48 51.04
CA GLU A 12 36.76 35.14 50.25
C GLU A 12 37.05 33.63 50.02
N LYS A 13 37.34 33.13 48.81
CA LYS A 13 38.31 33.49 47.73
C LYS A 13 39.78 33.18 48.09
N VAL A 14 40.36 32.15 47.46
CA VAL A 14 41.77 32.09 47.00
C VAL A 14 41.91 31.04 45.87
N PRO A 15 42.97 31.07 45.01
CA PRO A 15 42.85 30.61 43.61
C PRO A 15 43.99 29.71 43.05
N ALA A 16 43.88 29.42 41.74
CA ALA A 16 44.96 29.31 40.74
C ALA A 16 45.98 28.12 40.73
N GLN A 17 45.99 27.41 39.58
CA GLN A 17 47.16 26.99 38.77
C GLN A 17 48.16 25.96 39.37
N ALA A 18 48.77 25.01 38.62
CA ALA A 18 48.68 24.54 37.22
C ALA A 18 49.16 23.03 37.18
N ALA A 19 49.81 22.37 36.19
CA ALA A 19 50.43 22.74 34.91
C ALA A 19 50.71 21.52 33.96
N GLN A 20 50.32 21.61 32.69
CA GLN A 20 50.87 20.89 31.50
C GLN A 20 50.68 19.34 31.44
N ALA A 21 50.82 18.61 30.31
CA ALA A 21 51.37 18.94 28.98
C ALA A 21 50.77 18.13 27.80
N LYS A 22 50.76 18.75 26.60
CA LYS A 22 50.97 18.20 25.23
C LYS A 22 50.34 16.84 24.81
N LYS A 23 49.46 16.88 23.80
CA LYS A 23 49.82 16.57 22.38
C LYS A 23 48.66 16.84 21.40
N LEU A 24 48.93 17.56 20.31
CA LEU A 24 48.06 17.56 19.13
C LEU A 24 48.42 16.37 18.22
N ARG A 25 47.45 15.87 17.46
CA ARG A 25 47.65 15.15 16.19
C ARG A 25 46.63 15.64 15.15
N ALA A 26 47.06 15.67 13.89
CA ALA A 26 46.29 16.25 12.79
C ALA A 26 45.15 15.33 12.30
N PRO A 27 44.16 15.86 11.56
CA PRO A 27 43.19 15.06 10.82
C PRO A 27 43.90 14.09 9.86
N ARG A 28 43.31 12.91 9.65
CA ARG A 28 43.69 12.00 8.56
C ARG A 28 42.71 12.17 7.41
N GLU A 29 43.25 12.11 6.19
CA GLU A 29 42.49 12.14 4.95
C GLU A 29 41.55 10.93 4.86
N ILE A 30 40.31 11.15 4.46
CA ILE A 30 39.37 10.07 4.15
C ILE A 30 39.67 9.62 2.72
N LYS A 31 40.18 8.39 2.57
CA LYS A 31 40.13 7.70 1.28
C LYS A 31 38.80 6.97 1.15
N LYS A 32 38.22 7.00 -0.05
CA LYS A 32 37.10 6.14 -0.41
C LYS A 32 37.62 4.73 -0.64
N GLU A 33 36.95 3.75 -0.05
CA GLU A 33 36.99 2.35 -0.46
C GLU A 33 35.52 1.90 -0.55
N ASP A 34 35.11 1.43 -1.73
CA ASP A 34 33.74 1.01 -1.99
C ASP A 34 33.55 -0.46 -1.58
N GLU A 35 32.83 -0.71 -0.48
CA GLU A 35 32.26 -2.03 -0.17
C GLU A 35 30.73 -1.94 0.02
N PRO A 36 29.97 -2.97 -0.39
CA PRO A 36 28.51 -2.94 -0.31
C PRO A 36 28.04 -3.02 1.14
N VAL A 37 27.21 -2.07 1.56
CA VAL A 37 26.61 -2.05 2.90
C VAL A 37 25.73 -3.29 3.08
N GLN A 38 26.18 -4.20 3.93
CA GLN A 38 25.42 -5.38 4.32
C GLN A 38 24.18 -4.93 5.11
N THR A 39 22.99 -5.09 4.53
CA THR A 39 21.73 -4.93 5.27
C THR A 39 21.71 -5.94 6.41
N THR A 40 21.58 -5.47 7.65
CA THR A 40 21.59 -6.31 8.85
C THR A 40 20.47 -7.34 8.78
N GLY A 41 20.85 -8.61 8.66
CA GLY A 41 19.90 -9.71 8.44
C GLY A 41 19.02 -9.96 9.65
N GLU A 42 17.72 -9.72 9.49
CA GLU A 42 16.70 -10.27 10.37
C GLU A 42 16.70 -11.81 10.21
N VAL A 43 16.89 -12.53 11.32
CA VAL A 43 17.06 -14.01 11.30
C VAL A 43 15.68 -14.68 11.23
N ILE A 44 15.08 -14.62 10.05
CA ILE A 44 13.80 -15.27 9.75
C ILE A 44 13.98 -16.79 9.75
N SER A 45 13.10 -17.52 10.45
CA SER A 45 13.10 -18.98 10.50
C SER A 45 13.05 -19.58 9.10
N SER A 46 13.98 -20.50 8.80
CA SER A 46 14.18 -21.06 7.46
C SER A 46 13.20 -22.19 7.12
N THR A 47 11.90 -21.97 7.37
CA THR A 47 10.85 -23.00 7.26
C THR A 47 9.77 -22.69 6.23
N GLU A 48 9.58 -21.43 5.83
CA GLU A 48 8.53 -21.00 4.88
C GLU A 48 9.12 -20.31 3.65
N LYS A 49 9.55 -21.12 2.68
CA LYS A 49 9.82 -20.68 1.31
C LYS A 49 8.68 -21.11 0.39
N GLY A 50 7.59 -20.32 0.39
CA GLY A 50 6.64 -20.35 -0.72
C GLY A 50 7.34 -20.01 -2.05
N ARG A 51 6.77 -20.43 -3.18
CA ARG A 51 7.39 -20.19 -4.49
C ARG A 51 7.42 -18.71 -4.85
N GLU A 52 8.16 -18.39 -5.91
CA GLU A 52 8.04 -17.10 -6.58
C GLU A 52 6.99 -17.16 -7.69
N LEU A 53 6.46 -15.98 -8.07
CA LEU A 53 5.68 -15.82 -9.30
C LEU A 53 6.59 -16.07 -10.50
N THR A 54 6.05 -16.74 -11.52
CA THR A 54 6.62 -16.79 -12.87
C THR A 54 6.66 -15.40 -13.50
N GLU A 55 7.37 -15.26 -14.61
CA GLU A 55 7.46 -13.97 -15.33
C GLU A 55 6.07 -13.51 -15.83
N GLN A 56 5.23 -14.42 -16.30
CA GLN A 56 3.86 -14.12 -16.74
C GLN A 56 2.97 -13.66 -15.57
N GLU A 57 2.87 -14.44 -14.48
CA GLU A 57 2.06 -14.03 -13.31
C GLU A 57 2.55 -12.71 -12.71
N ARG A 58 3.87 -12.48 -12.73
CA ARG A 58 4.47 -11.23 -12.26
C ARG A 58 4.09 -10.04 -13.16
N GLU A 59 3.95 -10.24 -14.46
CA GLU A 59 3.49 -9.21 -15.40
C GLU A 59 1.99 -8.95 -15.25
N GLU A 60 1.16 -10.00 -15.24
CA GLU A 60 -0.30 -9.87 -15.13
C GLU A 60 -0.73 -9.24 -13.79
N PHE A 61 -0.12 -9.65 -12.67
CA PHE A 61 -0.42 -9.09 -11.34
C PHE A 61 0.46 -7.87 -10.97
N ALA A 62 1.30 -7.37 -11.88
CA ALA A 62 2.20 -6.24 -11.61
C ALA A 62 1.53 -5.01 -10.94
N PRO A 63 0.30 -4.59 -11.30
CA PRO A 63 -0.36 -3.44 -10.67
C PRO A 63 -0.60 -3.57 -9.17
N PHE A 64 -0.58 -4.79 -8.62
CA PHE A 64 -0.89 -5.08 -7.21
C PHE A 64 0.35 -5.49 -6.39
N ILE A 65 1.53 -5.56 -7.02
CA ILE A 65 2.76 -6.06 -6.38
C ILE A 65 3.62 -4.86 -5.94
N HIS A 66 3.19 -4.21 -4.86
CA HIS A 66 3.97 -3.16 -4.19
C HIS A 66 4.95 -3.79 -3.20
N HIS A 67 4.47 -4.72 -2.37
CA HIS A 67 5.22 -5.28 -1.24
C HIS A 67 5.65 -6.73 -1.44
N ARG A 68 6.81 -7.09 -0.89
CA ARG A 68 7.34 -8.48 -0.88
C ARG A 68 6.45 -9.47 -0.12
N ARG A 69 5.48 -8.99 0.67
CA ARG A 69 4.45 -9.80 1.33
C ARG A 69 3.36 -10.18 0.34
N THR A 70 2.70 -9.18 -0.24
CA THR A 70 1.64 -9.35 -1.25
C THR A 70 2.09 -10.24 -2.41
N ARG A 71 3.34 -10.09 -2.91
CA ARG A 71 3.88 -10.99 -3.96
C ARG A 71 3.88 -12.48 -3.59
N ARG A 72 4.11 -12.82 -2.31
CA ARG A 72 4.09 -14.21 -1.82
C ARG A 72 2.66 -14.71 -1.61
N GLN A 73 1.79 -13.86 -1.05
CA GLN A 73 0.37 -14.18 -0.91
C GLN A 73 -0.28 -14.44 -2.27
N ILE A 74 0.00 -13.64 -3.30
CA ILE A 74 -0.51 -13.86 -4.66
C ILE A 74 -0.05 -15.23 -5.20
N ALA A 75 1.23 -15.59 -5.04
CA ALA A 75 1.73 -16.90 -5.49
C ALA A 75 1.08 -18.07 -4.74
N GLU A 76 0.92 -17.95 -3.42
CA GLU A 76 0.24 -18.92 -2.57
C GLU A 76 -1.24 -19.08 -2.94
N VAL A 77 -1.92 -18.00 -3.27
CA VAL A 77 -3.32 -18.04 -3.71
C VAL A 77 -3.46 -18.66 -5.10
N ILE A 78 -2.61 -18.32 -6.07
CA ILE A 78 -2.67 -18.94 -7.42
C ILE A 78 -2.41 -20.45 -7.37
N ASP A 79 -1.52 -20.93 -6.49
CA ASP A 79 -1.23 -22.37 -6.34
C ASP A 79 -2.37 -23.19 -5.71
N ASN A 80 -3.23 -22.56 -4.91
CA ASN A 80 -4.18 -23.27 -4.04
C ASN A 80 -5.65 -22.90 -4.26
N ILE A 81 -5.94 -21.84 -5.03
CA ILE A 81 -7.30 -21.48 -5.44
C ILE A 81 -7.91 -22.64 -6.23
N SER A 82 -9.14 -23.01 -5.91
CA SER A 82 -9.70 -24.26 -6.42
C SER A 82 -11.21 -24.26 -6.45
N LEU A 83 -11.79 -24.93 -7.44
CA LEU A 83 -13.20 -25.31 -7.45
C LEU A 83 -13.53 -26.46 -6.48
N ALA A 84 -12.57 -26.99 -5.71
CA ALA A 84 -12.86 -28.01 -4.72
C ALA A 84 -13.80 -27.50 -3.60
N SER A 85 -14.80 -28.30 -3.22
CA SER A 85 -15.61 -28.02 -2.04
C SER A 85 -14.75 -27.87 -0.77
N TYR A 86 -15.23 -27.13 0.23
CA TYR A 86 -14.58 -26.90 1.52
C TYR A 86 -13.24 -26.12 1.52
N THR A 87 -12.63 -25.80 0.38
CA THR A 87 -11.28 -25.20 0.32
C THR A 87 -11.09 -24.33 -0.94
N GLY A 88 -9.95 -23.66 -1.06
CA GLY A 88 -9.60 -22.85 -2.24
C GLY A 88 -10.32 -21.51 -2.32
N ASN A 89 -11.02 -21.09 -1.27
CA ASN A 89 -11.75 -19.83 -1.21
C ASN A 89 -10.87 -18.71 -0.63
N VAL A 90 -11.03 -17.49 -1.16
CA VAL A 90 -10.05 -16.41 -1.00
C VAL A 90 -10.63 -15.23 -0.22
N VAL A 91 -9.84 -14.70 0.69
CA VAL A 91 -10.04 -13.37 1.29
C VAL A 91 -9.09 -12.39 0.60
N VAL A 92 -9.66 -11.34 0.00
CA VAL A 92 -8.90 -10.19 -0.48
C VAL A 92 -9.21 -9.04 0.49
N THR A 93 -8.18 -8.42 1.04
CA THR A 93 -8.35 -7.16 1.77
C THR A 93 -7.52 -6.07 1.16
N GLY A 94 -8.12 -4.89 1.02
CA GLY A 94 -7.45 -3.66 0.59
C GLY A 94 -8.17 -2.46 1.19
N GLU A 95 -7.45 -1.37 1.41
CA GLU A 95 -8.06 -0.11 1.84
C GLU A 95 -8.59 0.66 0.61
N GLU A 96 -9.09 1.89 0.80
CA GLU A 96 -9.63 2.68 -0.32
C GLU A 96 -8.53 2.96 -1.37
N GLY A 97 -8.90 2.91 -2.65
CA GLY A 97 -7.97 3.07 -3.77
C GLY A 97 -7.06 1.88 -4.12
N THR A 98 -6.90 0.83 -3.29
CA THR A 98 -6.00 -0.30 -3.63
C THR A 98 -6.56 -1.30 -4.65
N GLU A 99 -7.62 -0.94 -5.38
CA GLU A 99 -8.29 -1.75 -6.41
C GLU A 99 -8.58 -3.23 -6.05
N SER A 100 -8.94 -3.51 -4.79
CA SER A 100 -9.27 -4.86 -4.27
C SER A 100 -10.21 -5.67 -5.17
N THR A 101 -11.26 -5.01 -5.67
CA THR A 101 -12.25 -5.58 -6.59
C THR A 101 -11.73 -5.78 -8.01
N ALA A 102 -10.67 -5.08 -8.45
CA ALA A 102 -9.99 -5.36 -9.71
C ALA A 102 -9.07 -6.59 -9.57
N PHE A 103 -8.30 -6.66 -8.49
CA PHE A 103 -7.50 -7.85 -8.15
C PHE A 103 -8.37 -9.12 -8.09
N ALA A 104 -9.51 -9.07 -7.38
CA ALA A 104 -10.44 -10.19 -7.30
C ALA A 104 -10.97 -10.65 -8.67
N LYS A 105 -11.23 -9.73 -9.61
CA LYS A 105 -11.62 -10.09 -10.99
C LYS A 105 -10.46 -10.70 -11.78
N LEU A 106 -9.25 -10.16 -11.64
CA LEU A 106 -8.06 -10.68 -12.33
C LEU A 106 -7.74 -12.11 -11.87
N LEU A 107 -7.81 -12.36 -10.56
CA LEU A 107 -7.61 -13.69 -9.99
C LEU A 107 -8.61 -14.73 -10.52
N ILE A 108 -9.89 -14.36 -10.64
CA ILE A 108 -10.89 -15.25 -11.24
C ILE A 108 -10.70 -15.42 -12.77
N LYS A 109 -10.18 -14.39 -13.46
CA LYS A 109 -9.81 -14.49 -14.89
C LYS A 109 -8.62 -15.43 -15.11
N ASP A 110 -7.64 -15.44 -14.22
CA ASP A 110 -6.52 -16.40 -14.25
C ASP A 110 -7.05 -17.84 -14.11
N VAL A 111 -7.86 -18.12 -13.09
CA VAL A 111 -8.47 -19.45 -12.92
C VAL A 111 -9.33 -19.84 -14.11
N GLN A 112 -10.12 -18.92 -14.68
CA GLN A 112 -10.89 -19.17 -15.90
C GLN A 112 -10.02 -19.51 -17.12
N SER A 113 -8.75 -19.09 -17.12
CA SER A 113 -7.78 -19.38 -18.20
C SER A 113 -7.02 -20.69 -17.96
N ASN A 114 -6.81 -21.06 -16.69
CA ASN A 114 -5.95 -22.17 -16.27
C ASN A 114 -6.71 -23.45 -15.86
N ASP A 115 -7.90 -23.36 -15.27
CA ASP A 115 -8.73 -24.53 -14.91
C ASP A 115 -9.84 -24.80 -15.94
N SER A 116 -9.64 -25.85 -16.74
CA SER A 116 -10.62 -26.35 -17.72
C SER A 116 -11.97 -26.81 -17.14
N ASN A 117 -12.09 -26.99 -15.83
CA ASN A 117 -13.37 -27.28 -15.17
C ASN A 117 -14.21 -26.01 -14.94
N PHE A 118 -13.60 -24.82 -15.05
CA PHE A 118 -14.26 -23.54 -14.81
C PHE A 118 -15.23 -23.17 -15.94
N SER A 119 -16.52 -23.08 -15.62
CA SER A 119 -17.63 -22.84 -16.55
C SER A 119 -17.68 -21.42 -17.15
N GLY A 120 -16.74 -20.54 -16.77
CA GLY A 120 -16.72 -19.13 -17.16
C GLY A 120 -17.79 -18.26 -16.50
N LYS A 121 -18.59 -18.82 -15.58
CA LYS A 121 -19.62 -18.07 -14.84
C LYS A 121 -19.00 -17.30 -13.68
N VAL A 122 -19.10 -15.98 -13.71
CA VAL A 122 -18.68 -15.10 -12.63
C VAL A 122 -19.82 -14.17 -12.26
N ALA A 123 -20.06 -13.97 -10.96
CA ALA A 123 -20.93 -12.92 -10.45
C ALA A 123 -20.24 -12.08 -9.38
N LYS A 124 -20.75 -10.86 -9.20
CA LYS A 124 -20.33 -9.90 -8.19
C LYS A 124 -21.55 -9.38 -7.45
N ILE A 125 -21.50 -9.32 -6.12
CA ILE A 125 -22.59 -8.86 -5.26
C ILE A 125 -21.99 -8.24 -3.99
N SER A 126 -22.63 -7.24 -3.37
CA SER A 126 -22.19 -6.80 -2.04
C SER A 126 -22.85 -7.62 -0.93
N GLY A 127 -22.18 -7.83 0.20
CA GLY A 127 -22.71 -8.57 1.35
C GLY A 127 -24.05 -8.01 1.85
N SER A 128 -24.18 -6.68 1.84
CA SER A 128 -25.43 -5.95 2.11
C SER A 128 -26.60 -6.28 1.16
N VAL A 129 -26.32 -6.76 -0.05
CA VAL A 129 -27.34 -7.24 -1.01
C VAL A 129 -27.51 -8.76 -0.93
N LEU A 130 -26.44 -9.54 -0.74
CA LEU A 130 -26.52 -11.00 -0.57
C LEU A 130 -27.36 -11.39 0.67
N ASN A 131 -27.28 -10.59 1.74
CA ASN A 131 -28.17 -10.61 2.91
C ASN A 131 -29.69 -10.56 2.59
N LYS A 132 -30.08 -10.22 1.36
CA LYS A 132 -31.48 -10.02 0.91
C LYS A 132 -31.85 -10.95 -0.26
N LYS A 133 -31.01 -11.93 -0.58
CA LYS A 133 -31.20 -12.90 -1.68
C LYS A 133 -31.39 -14.31 -1.15
N ASP A 134 -31.94 -15.19 -1.98
CA ASP A 134 -31.75 -16.62 -1.78
C ASP A 134 -30.30 -16.96 -2.15
N ILE A 135 -29.52 -17.31 -1.14
CA ILE A 135 -28.09 -17.60 -1.28
C ILE A 135 -27.90 -18.93 -2.02
N ALA A 136 -28.67 -19.96 -1.69
CA ALA A 136 -28.58 -21.26 -2.37
C ALA A 136 -28.95 -21.14 -3.86
N GLU A 137 -30.03 -20.42 -4.20
CA GLU A 137 -30.40 -20.15 -5.60
C GLU A 137 -29.34 -19.33 -6.35
N THR A 138 -28.65 -18.42 -5.65
CA THR A 138 -27.55 -17.61 -6.23
C THR A 138 -26.33 -18.46 -6.53
N LEU A 139 -25.88 -19.29 -5.58
CA LEU A 139 -24.72 -20.18 -5.74
C LEU A 139 -25.00 -21.29 -6.77
N ASN A 140 -26.21 -21.86 -6.78
CA ASN A 140 -26.63 -22.88 -7.77
C ASN A 140 -26.49 -22.41 -9.23
N LYS A 141 -26.77 -21.13 -9.51
CA LYS A 141 -26.59 -20.55 -10.85
C LYS A 141 -25.11 -20.57 -11.28
N LEU A 142 -24.21 -20.40 -10.31
CA LEU A 142 -22.76 -20.29 -10.47
C LEU A 142 -22.02 -21.62 -10.38
N ALA A 143 -22.71 -22.77 -10.44
CA ALA A 143 -22.07 -24.09 -10.41
C ALA A 143 -20.91 -24.19 -11.43
N ASN A 144 -19.77 -24.64 -10.93
CA ASN A 144 -18.42 -24.62 -11.51
C ASN A 144 -17.94 -23.22 -11.93
N GLY A 145 -18.12 -22.21 -11.08
CA GLY A 145 -17.81 -20.81 -11.39
C GLY A 145 -17.25 -20.05 -10.19
N ALA A 146 -17.48 -18.75 -10.14
CA ALA A 146 -17.05 -17.91 -9.03
C ALA A 146 -18.09 -16.85 -8.58
N LEU A 147 -18.05 -16.52 -7.28
CA LEU A 147 -18.77 -15.41 -6.68
C LEU A 147 -17.81 -14.48 -5.93
N ILE A 148 -17.72 -13.22 -6.38
CA ILE A 148 -17.05 -12.14 -5.66
C ILE A 148 -18.08 -11.45 -4.75
N VAL A 149 -17.80 -11.37 -3.46
CA VAL A 149 -18.62 -10.67 -2.46
C VAL A 149 -17.89 -9.43 -1.95
N GLU A 150 -18.31 -8.26 -2.43
CA GLU A 150 -17.84 -6.94 -1.96
C GLU A 150 -18.50 -6.58 -0.61
N ASP A 151 -17.93 -5.68 0.19
CA ASP A 151 -18.44 -5.37 1.55
C ASP A 151 -18.75 -6.66 2.36
N ALA A 152 -17.91 -7.69 2.26
CA ALA A 152 -18.20 -9.00 2.84
C ALA A 152 -18.39 -8.98 4.37
N ALA A 153 -17.76 -8.06 5.09
CA ALA A 153 -17.95 -7.86 6.52
C ALA A 153 -19.36 -7.38 6.90
N ALA A 154 -20.15 -6.91 5.92
CA ALA A 154 -21.56 -6.58 6.09
C ALA A 154 -22.49 -7.81 6.08
N LEU A 155 -21.98 -9.03 5.81
CA LEU A 155 -22.75 -10.27 5.89
C LEU A 155 -23.23 -10.53 7.33
N LYS A 156 -24.49 -10.91 7.47
CA LYS A 156 -25.11 -11.24 8.77
C LYS A 156 -24.96 -12.74 9.06
N LYS A 157 -24.87 -13.13 10.34
CA LYS A 157 -24.68 -14.54 10.75
C LYS A 157 -25.65 -15.53 10.05
N PRO A 158 -26.97 -15.28 9.91
CA PRO A 158 -27.85 -16.19 9.17
C PRO A 158 -27.48 -16.37 7.68
N SER A 159 -26.89 -15.36 7.06
CA SER A 159 -26.39 -15.43 5.68
C SER A 159 -25.06 -16.18 5.60
N VAL A 160 -24.17 -15.99 6.58
CA VAL A 160 -22.93 -16.77 6.74
C VAL A 160 -23.23 -18.26 6.98
N ASP A 161 -24.22 -18.58 7.82
CA ASP A 161 -24.60 -19.97 8.13
C ASP A 161 -25.15 -20.71 6.90
N VAL A 162 -25.90 -20.01 6.03
CA VAL A 162 -26.34 -20.57 4.74
C VAL A 162 -25.17 -20.65 3.75
N LEU A 163 -24.28 -19.65 3.70
CA LEU A 163 -23.11 -19.64 2.82
C LEU A 163 -22.22 -20.86 3.09
N LEU A 164 -21.84 -21.07 4.35
CA LEU A 164 -21.08 -22.23 4.81
C LEU A 164 -21.76 -23.56 4.45
N ARG A 165 -23.06 -23.69 4.72
CA ARG A 165 -23.83 -24.89 4.37
C ARG A 165 -23.81 -25.20 2.87
N GLU A 166 -23.82 -24.18 2.02
CA GLU A 166 -23.86 -24.37 0.56
C GLU A 166 -22.46 -24.56 -0.06
N MET A 167 -21.41 -23.99 0.55
CA MET A 167 -20.00 -24.31 0.24
C MET A 167 -19.63 -25.75 0.66
N ASN A 168 -20.26 -26.27 1.70
CA ASN A 168 -20.02 -27.59 2.27
C ASN A 168 -20.75 -28.73 1.54
N GLN A 169 -20.88 -28.65 0.21
CA GLN A 169 -21.57 -29.64 -0.64
C GLN A 169 -20.64 -30.18 -1.73
N GLU A 170 -20.31 -31.47 -1.65
CA GLU A 170 -19.32 -32.18 -2.49
C GLU A 170 -19.56 -32.09 -4.01
N GLU A 171 -20.81 -31.89 -4.44
CA GLU A 171 -21.18 -31.80 -5.86
C GLU A 171 -21.13 -30.36 -6.42
N LYS A 172 -20.82 -29.35 -5.60
CA LYS A 172 -20.81 -27.93 -5.99
C LYS A 172 -19.41 -27.37 -6.05
N GLY A 173 -18.79 -27.45 -7.22
CA GLY A 173 -17.56 -26.69 -7.47
C GLY A 173 -17.87 -25.20 -7.57
N LEU A 174 -17.26 -24.37 -6.71
CA LEU A 174 -17.49 -22.93 -6.68
C LEU A 174 -16.39 -22.22 -5.89
N ILE A 175 -15.74 -21.24 -6.50
CA ILE A 175 -14.81 -20.35 -5.80
C ILE A 175 -15.56 -19.14 -5.24
N LEU A 176 -15.37 -18.84 -3.96
CA LEU A 176 -15.79 -17.59 -3.36
C LEU A 176 -14.58 -16.70 -3.09
N VAL A 177 -14.73 -15.41 -3.42
CA VAL A 177 -13.81 -14.35 -3.03
C VAL A 177 -14.55 -13.38 -2.13
N LEU A 178 -14.14 -13.25 -0.87
CA LEU A 178 -14.63 -12.19 0.03
C LEU A 178 -13.72 -10.98 -0.06
N GLU A 179 -14.30 -9.82 -0.24
CA GLU A 179 -13.62 -8.54 -0.40
C GLU A 179 -14.17 -7.53 0.63
N ASP A 180 -13.27 -6.91 1.38
CA ASP A 180 -13.56 -5.85 2.37
C ASP A 180 -12.24 -5.19 2.84
N THR A 181 -12.31 -4.10 3.61
CA THR A 181 -11.09 -3.50 4.19
C THR A 181 -10.49 -4.38 5.29
N LYS A 182 -9.18 -4.27 5.53
CA LYS A 182 -8.43 -5.19 6.39
C LYS A 182 -8.99 -5.25 7.81
N ASN A 183 -9.22 -4.08 8.39
CA ASN A 183 -9.78 -3.93 9.73
C ASN A 183 -11.22 -4.48 9.84
N ARG A 184 -12.04 -4.28 8.79
CA ARG A 184 -13.43 -4.78 8.73
C ARG A 184 -13.47 -6.30 8.57
N MET A 185 -12.62 -6.85 7.69
CA MET A 185 -12.50 -8.28 7.42
C MET A 185 -11.97 -9.05 8.64
N ASP A 186 -10.91 -8.56 9.30
CA ASP A 186 -10.32 -9.21 10.46
C ASP A 186 -11.34 -9.32 11.61
N ALA A 187 -12.09 -8.24 11.87
CA ALA A 187 -13.19 -8.26 12.82
C ALA A 187 -14.33 -9.19 12.40
N PHE A 188 -14.63 -9.30 11.09
CA PHE A 188 -15.66 -10.21 10.57
C PHE A 188 -15.29 -11.69 10.73
N LEU A 189 -14.07 -12.08 10.34
CA LEU A 189 -13.57 -13.45 10.47
C LEU A 189 -13.41 -13.85 11.95
N ALA A 190 -12.94 -12.95 12.82
CA ALA A 190 -12.84 -13.21 14.26
C ALA A 190 -14.21 -13.50 14.93
N ARG A 191 -15.30 -12.97 14.37
CA ARG A 191 -16.70 -13.23 14.80
C ARG A 191 -17.31 -14.49 14.16
N ASN A 192 -16.74 -14.98 13.07
CA ASN A 192 -17.26 -16.09 12.26
C ASN A 192 -16.13 -17.10 11.98
N LYS A 193 -15.56 -17.70 13.04
CA LYS A 193 -14.39 -18.58 12.94
C LYS A 193 -14.57 -19.75 11.97
N ASP A 194 -15.80 -20.27 11.88
CA ASP A 194 -16.24 -21.28 10.93
C ASP A 194 -15.88 -20.94 9.46
N LEU A 195 -15.80 -19.65 9.09
CA LEU A 195 -15.34 -19.21 7.76
C LEU A 195 -13.82 -19.38 7.57
N GLN A 196 -13.01 -19.27 8.63
CA GLN A 196 -11.54 -19.39 8.53
C GLN A 196 -11.08 -20.81 8.14
N GLU A 197 -11.93 -21.82 8.35
CA GLU A 197 -11.67 -23.20 7.92
C GLU A 197 -11.90 -23.40 6.41
N VAL A 198 -12.77 -22.59 5.80
CA VAL A 198 -13.21 -22.72 4.38
C VAL A 198 -12.55 -21.67 3.48
N PHE A 199 -12.25 -20.49 4.03
CA PHE A 199 -11.48 -19.41 3.42
C PHE A 199 -10.02 -19.49 3.88
N ASN A 200 -9.33 -20.51 3.36
CA ASN A 200 -7.95 -20.86 3.73
C ASN A 200 -6.89 -20.00 3.01
N LEU A 201 -7.28 -19.13 2.07
CA LEU A 201 -6.38 -18.32 1.25
C LEU A 201 -6.60 -16.83 1.47
N ARG A 202 -5.51 -16.05 1.50
CA ARG A 202 -5.61 -14.60 1.73
C ARG A 202 -4.53 -13.77 1.03
N VAL A 203 -4.97 -12.69 0.39
CA VAL A 203 -4.10 -11.60 -0.10
C VAL A 203 -4.40 -10.32 0.68
N ASP A 204 -3.37 -9.76 1.31
CA ASP A 204 -3.40 -8.38 1.80
C ASP A 204 -2.83 -7.49 0.69
N LEU A 205 -3.68 -6.69 0.06
CA LEU A 205 -3.24 -5.53 -0.70
C LEU A 205 -2.92 -4.43 0.31
N GLU A 206 -1.65 -4.04 0.35
CA GLU A 206 -1.13 -2.99 1.22
C GLU A 206 -1.01 -1.71 0.39
N ALA A 207 -1.25 -0.55 0.99
CA ALA A 207 -1.25 0.73 0.28
C ALA A 207 0.11 1.04 -0.36
N LEU A 208 0.09 1.98 -1.32
CA LEU A 208 1.29 2.47 -1.98
C LEU A 208 2.16 3.23 -0.97
N ASP A 209 3.44 2.91 -0.90
CA ASP A 209 4.36 3.74 -0.12
C ASP A 209 4.55 5.12 -0.78
N ASP A 210 4.82 6.12 0.05
CA ASP A 210 5.13 7.50 -0.35
C ASP A 210 6.14 7.57 -1.52
N GLN A 211 7.18 6.73 -1.50
CA GLN A 211 8.15 6.69 -2.58
C GLN A 211 7.56 6.19 -3.90
N THR A 212 6.53 5.37 -3.88
CA THR A 212 5.85 4.84 -5.06
C THR A 212 4.76 5.78 -5.55
N LEU A 213 4.05 6.45 -4.64
CA LEU A 213 3.17 7.59 -4.95
C LEU A 213 3.95 8.72 -5.65
N VAL A 214 5.14 9.09 -5.14
CA VAL A 214 6.00 10.12 -5.76
C VAL A 214 6.61 9.68 -7.09
N LYS A 215 6.95 8.38 -7.26
CA LYS A 215 7.34 7.84 -8.59
C LYS A 215 6.19 7.90 -9.58
N TYR A 216 4.97 7.61 -9.14
CA TYR A 216 3.77 7.71 -9.95
C TYR A 216 3.50 9.17 -10.36
N ALA A 217 3.55 10.13 -9.43
CA ALA A 217 3.41 11.56 -9.71
C ALA A 217 4.41 12.05 -10.77
N ARG A 218 5.69 11.65 -10.64
CA ARG A 218 6.72 11.96 -11.65
C ARG A 218 6.39 11.37 -13.03
N LYS A 219 5.84 10.15 -13.09
CA LYS A 219 5.42 9.50 -14.34
C LYS A 219 4.18 10.19 -14.94
N TYR A 220 3.20 10.53 -14.12
CA TYR A 220 1.97 11.20 -14.56
C TYR A 220 2.28 12.60 -15.11
N ALA A 221 3.08 13.39 -14.40
CA ALA A 221 3.56 14.68 -14.90
C ALA A 221 4.28 14.55 -16.27
N LEU A 222 5.16 13.56 -16.40
CA LEU A 222 5.87 13.25 -17.66
C LEU A 222 4.90 12.93 -18.80
N GLU A 223 3.82 12.18 -18.51
CA GLU A 223 2.76 11.86 -19.48
C GLU A 223 1.86 13.06 -19.83
N GLN A 224 1.93 14.17 -19.07
CA GLN A 224 1.32 15.47 -19.40
C GLN A 224 2.30 16.50 -20.02
N GLU A 225 3.52 16.09 -20.39
CA GLU A 225 4.61 16.98 -20.90
C GLU A 225 5.24 17.92 -19.83
N TYR A 226 5.14 17.56 -18.55
CA TYR A 226 5.73 18.27 -17.41
C TYR A 226 6.82 17.46 -16.68
N SER A 227 7.75 18.17 -16.05
CA SER A 227 8.70 17.58 -15.11
C SER A 227 8.62 18.26 -13.74
N ILE A 228 9.10 17.60 -12.68
CA ILE A 228 9.05 18.12 -11.30
C ILE A 228 10.48 18.29 -10.77
N ASP A 229 10.83 19.50 -10.32
CA ASP A 229 12.13 19.75 -9.67
C ASP A 229 12.21 19.19 -8.24
N ASP A 230 13.41 19.06 -7.69
CA ASP A 230 13.62 18.41 -6.39
C ASP A 230 12.91 19.12 -5.22
N LEU A 231 12.63 20.41 -5.36
CA LEU A 231 11.85 21.19 -4.38
C LEU A 231 10.34 20.94 -4.57
N GLY A 232 9.88 20.81 -5.81
CA GLY A 232 8.53 20.32 -6.15
C GLY A 232 8.25 18.93 -5.59
N ILE A 233 9.23 18.02 -5.63
CA ILE A 233 9.11 16.70 -5.00
C ILE A 233 9.05 16.79 -3.47
N LEU A 234 9.83 17.67 -2.85
CA LEU A 234 9.76 17.89 -1.39
C LEU A 234 8.40 18.47 -0.96
N ALA A 235 7.82 19.37 -1.76
CA ALA A 235 6.47 19.85 -1.56
C ALA A 235 5.41 18.76 -1.77
N LEU A 236 5.56 17.92 -2.80
CA LEU A 236 4.68 16.79 -3.06
C LEU A 236 4.70 15.76 -1.91
N HIS A 237 5.87 15.38 -1.39
CA HIS A 237 6.00 14.56 -0.18
C HIS A 237 5.24 15.16 1.01
N THR A 238 5.26 16.49 1.13
CA THR A 238 4.53 17.20 2.19
C THR A 238 3.01 17.14 1.96
N ARG A 239 2.53 17.36 0.71
CA ARG A 239 1.11 17.24 0.35
C ARG A 239 0.58 15.82 0.55
N ILE A 240 1.37 14.79 0.22
CA ILE A 240 1.02 13.37 0.47
C ILE A 240 0.93 13.11 1.98
N ALA A 241 1.92 13.56 2.76
CA ALA A 241 1.90 13.40 4.21
C ALA A 241 0.78 14.20 4.92
N ASP A 242 0.32 15.31 4.36
CA ASP A 242 -0.83 16.10 4.84
C ASP A 242 -2.19 15.41 4.53
N LEU A 243 -2.28 14.65 3.44
CA LEU A 243 -3.47 13.84 3.09
C LEU A 243 -3.52 12.49 3.83
N GLN A 244 -2.36 11.90 4.13
CA GLN A 244 -2.23 10.61 4.80
C GLN A 244 -2.62 10.70 6.29
N THR A 245 -3.88 10.45 6.63
CA THR A 245 -4.37 10.47 8.02
C THR A 245 -4.30 9.09 8.68
N GLY A 246 -4.76 8.98 9.94
CA GLY A 246 -4.89 7.68 10.63
C GLY A 246 -6.11 6.85 10.19
N ASP A 247 -6.90 7.38 9.27
CA ASP A 247 -8.15 6.81 8.74
C ASP A 247 -8.29 6.95 7.21
N HIS A 248 -7.25 7.44 6.51
CA HIS A 248 -7.17 7.59 5.06
C HIS A 248 -5.78 7.24 4.52
N GLU A 249 -5.73 6.52 3.41
CA GLU A 249 -4.51 6.10 2.69
C GLU A 249 -4.52 6.77 1.31
N VAL A 250 -3.44 7.46 0.93
CA VAL A 250 -3.43 8.28 -0.29
C VAL A 250 -3.50 7.42 -1.56
N THR A 251 -4.48 7.71 -2.41
CA THR A 251 -4.79 6.95 -3.62
C THR A 251 -4.11 7.53 -4.87
N LEU A 252 -4.00 6.74 -5.95
CA LEU A 252 -3.46 7.21 -7.23
C LEU A 252 -4.23 8.42 -7.79
N SER A 253 -5.56 8.43 -7.65
CA SER A 253 -6.41 9.53 -8.14
C SER A 253 -6.09 10.85 -7.43
N GLU A 254 -5.77 10.81 -6.14
CA GLU A 254 -5.37 12.01 -5.39
C GLU A 254 -3.96 12.50 -5.78
N ILE A 255 -3.08 11.59 -6.23
CA ILE A 255 -1.80 11.97 -6.82
C ILE A 255 -1.98 12.64 -8.19
N GLU A 256 -2.92 12.15 -9.01
CA GLU A 256 -3.30 12.82 -10.27
C GLU A 256 -3.84 14.23 -9.96
N GLU A 257 -4.79 14.36 -9.01
CA GLU A 257 -5.33 15.66 -8.58
C GLU A 257 -4.25 16.62 -8.05
N LEU A 258 -3.29 16.15 -7.24
CA LEU A 258 -2.18 16.97 -6.75
C LEU A 258 -1.23 17.46 -7.86
N VAL A 259 -1.05 16.68 -8.93
CA VAL A 259 -0.24 17.08 -10.09
C VAL A 259 -1.03 18.03 -11.00
N ASP A 260 -2.31 17.76 -11.23
CA ASP A 260 -3.22 18.63 -12.00
C ASP A 260 -3.38 20.02 -11.36
N GLU A 261 -3.45 20.09 -10.01
CA GLU A 261 -3.35 21.36 -9.29
C GLU A 261 -2.04 22.10 -9.64
N ALA A 262 -0.90 21.43 -9.52
CA ALA A 262 0.41 22.05 -9.78
C ALA A 262 0.57 22.53 -11.23
N ILE A 263 0.09 21.73 -12.20
CA ILE A 263 -0.01 22.10 -13.62
C ILE A 263 -0.85 23.36 -13.78
N TYR A 264 -2.08 23.36 -13.26
CA TYR A 264 -3.00 24.50 -13.33
C TYR A 264 -2.39 25.78 -12.74
N TYR A 265 -1.67 25.68 -11.63
CA TYR A 265 -1.05 26.81 -10.98
C TYR A 265 0.26 27.28 -11.64
N ALA A 266 0.97 26.42 -12.37
CA ALA A 266 2.09 26.81 -13.24
C ALA A 266 1.58 27.57 -14.49
N ASP A 267 0.50 27.09 -15.11
CA ASP A 267 -0.09 27.66 -16.33
C ASP A 267 -0.83 28.98 -16.09
N LYS A 268 -1.62 29.08 -15.01
CA LYS A 268 -2.38 30.29 -14.64
C LYS A 268 -1.50 31.53 -14.43
N LYS A 269 -0.20 31.33 -14.21
CA LYS A 269 0.83 32.38 -14.05
C LYS A 269 1.61 32.65 -15.35
N THR A 270 1.32 31.93 -16.44
CA THR A 270 2.12 31.93 -17.69
C THR A 270 1.29 32.27 -18.95
N PRO A 271 0.71 33.48 -19.09
CA PRO A 271 0.14 34.00 -20.35
C PRO A 271 1.25 34.41 -21.34
N LYS A 272 2.22 33.51 -21.55
CA LYS A 272 3.51 33.72 -22.22
C LYS A 272 3.91 32.55 -23.13
N HIS A 273 3.02 31.56 -23.25
CA HIS A 273 3.14 30.27 -23.96
C HIS A 273 3.34 30.35 -25.49
N PHE A 274 3.71 31.53 -26.01
CA PHE A 274 4.05 31.78 -27.42
C PHE A 274 5.27 32.71 -27.60
N PHE A 275 5.73 33.38 -26.53
CA PHE A 275 6.88 34.30 -26.59
C PHE A 275 8.17 33.68 -26.03
N ASP A 276 8.08 32.71 -25.12
CA ASP A 276 9.26 32.06 -24.52
C ASP A 276 9.90 30.97 -25.39
N VAL A 277 9.22 30.57 -26.48
CA VAL A 277 9.74 29.71 -27.58
C VAL A 277 11.01 30.28 -28.23
N LEU A 278 11.36 31.55 -27.93
CA LEU A 278 12.56 32.22 -28.46
C LEU A 278 13.70 32.41 -27.45
N PHE A 279 13.52 32.07 -26.16
CA PHE A 279 14.51 32.36 -25.10
C PHE A 279 14.61 31.26 -24.03
N GLY A 280 15.17 30.11 -24.43
CA GLY A 280 15.36 28.92 -23.59
C GLY A 280 16.03 29.19 -22.23
N ASN A 281 15.21 29.12 -21.18
CA ASN A 281 15.61 29.23 -19.76
C ASN A 281 14.57 28.58 -18.82
N ARG A 282 13.73 27.68 -19.34
CA ARG A 282 12.63 27.01 -18.59
C ARG A 282 12.49 25.50 -18.85
N TYR A 283 13.39 24.96 -19.65
CA TYR A 283 13.45 23.57 -20.07
C TYR A 283 14.44 22.78 -19.23
N ASP A 284 14.18 21.48 -19.06
CA ASP A 284 15.20 20.47 -18.79
C ASP A 284 15.81 19.97 -20.12
N ASP A 285 16.57 18.87 -20.09
CA ASP A 285 17.24 18.33 -21.29
C ASP A 285 16.27 17.77 -22.35
N GLU A 286 14.96 17.74 -22.08
CA GLU A 286 13.90 17.16 -22.94
C GLU A 286 12.79 18.19 -23.31
N ASP A 287 13.06 19.50 -23.17
CA ASP A 287 12.15 20.62 -23.51
C ASP A 287 10.81 20.69 -22.73
N MET A 288 10.72 20.08 -21.54
CA MET A 288 9.49 20.05 -20.72
C MET A 288 9.29 21.26 -19.79
N ILE A 289 8.07 21.43 -19.28
CA ILE A 289 7.72 22.49 -18.32
C ILE A 289 7.99 22.02 -16.88
N ILE A 290 8.91 22.69 -16.20
CA ILE A 290 9.30 22.37 -14.81
C ILE A 290 8.30 22.94 -13.77
N LEU A 291 7.54 22.04 -13.13
CA LEU A 291 6.76 22.23 -11.90
C LEU A 291 7.69 22.34 -10.67
N ARG A 292 7.32 23.20 -9.71
CA ARG A 292 8.18 23.56 -8.56
C ARG A 292 7.41 23.59 -7.24
N GLU A 293 8.13 23.62 -6.12
CA GLU A 293 7.59 23.76 -4.74
C GLU A 293 6.39 24.72 -4.65
N LYS A 294 6.58 25.95 -5.14
CA LYS A 294 5.59 27.05 -5.12
C LYS A 294 4.26 26.74 -5.83
N ASP A 295 4.19 25.69 -6.65
CA ASP A 295 3.03 25.33 -7.46
C ASP A 295 2.25 24.14 -6.84
N PHE A 296 2.89 23.34 -5.99
CA PHE A 296 2.23 22.37 -5.10
C PHE A 296 1.76 23.01 -3.77
N MET A 297 2.44 24.06 -3.29
CA MET A 297 2.17 24.71 -2.00
C MET A 297 1.10 25.81 -2.13
N HIS A 298 -0.17 25.37 -2.20
CA HIS A 298 -1.33 26.26 -2.29
C HIS A 298 -2.38 25.95 -1.21
N TYR A 299 -2.82 27.01 -0.52
CA TYR A 299 -3.74 27.03 0.61
C TYR A 299 -4.78 28.16 0.43
#